data_AF-A0A970T176-F1
#
_entry.id   AF-A0A970T176-F1
#
_cell.length_a   1.000
_cell.length_b   1.000
_cell.length_c   1.000
_cell.angle_alpha   90.00
_cell.angle_beta   90.00
_cell.angle_gamma   90.00
#
_symmetry.space_group_name_H-M   'P 1'
#
loop_
_entity.id
_entity.type
_entity.pdbx_description
1 polymer ?
#
loop_
_entity_poly.entity_id
_entity_poly.type
_entity_poly.pdbx_seq_one_letter_code
_entity_poly.pdbx_strand_id
1 'polypeptide(L)' 'MDNNFRIIKTYQTIFGLPREITEIQEVQNGYGNGSFVVIKAQKISD' A
#
# COMPACT_ATOMS: atom_id res chain seq x y z
N MET A 1 -13.26 -3.91 13.63
CA MET A 1 -12.07 -4.07 14.48
C MET A 1 -11.35 -2.74 14.44
N ASP A 2 -11.39 -1.99 15.53
CA ASP A 2 -10.62 -0.75 15.66
C ASP A 2 -9.25 -1.11 16.24
N ASN A 3 -8.25 -1.18 15.38
CA ASN A 3 -6.93 -1.70 15.72
C ASN A 3 -6.08 -0.69 16.54
N ASN A 4 -6.69 0.37 17.09
CA ASN A 4 -6.05 1.53 17.71
C ASN A 4 -4.99 2.23 16.83
N PHE A 5 -5.10 2.05 15.51
CA PHE A 5 -4.26 2.68 14.50
C PHE A 5 -5.11 3.54 13.58
N ARG A 6 -4.75 4.82 13.44
CA ARG A 6 -5.28 5.70 12.42
C ARG A 6 -4.43 5.57 11.15
N ILE A 7 -5.06 5.22 10.03
CA ILE A 7 -4.39 5.20 8.73
C ILE A 7 -4.04 6.63 8.33
N ILE A 8 -2.76 6.86 8.02
CA ILE A 8 -2.25 8.14 7.52
C ILE A 8 -2.22 8.11 5.99
N LYS A 9 -1.71 7.02 5.40
CA LYS A 9 -1.56 6.92 3.96
C LYS A 9 -1.52 5.48 3.49
N THR A 10 -2.05 5.24 2.30
CA THR A 10 -2.02 3.94 1.63
C THR A 10 -1.42 4.11 0.24
N TYR A 11 -0.53 3.20 -0.12
CA TYR A 11 0.07 3.13 -1.45
C TYR A 11 -0.10 1.73 -2.03
N GLN A 12 -0.09 1.64 -3.35
CA GLN A 12 -0.12 0.39 -4.10
C GLN A 12 0.86 0.39 -5.27
N THR A 13 1.36 -0.78 -5.64
CA THR A 13 2.23 -1.04 -6.81
C THR A 13 2.09 -2.51 -7.25
N ILE A 14 2.92 -2.98 -8.19
CA ILE A 14 2.84 -4.30 -8.84
C ILE A 14 1.51 -4.44 -9.61
N PHE A 15 1.40 -3.70 -10.72
CA PHE A 15 0.20 -3.65 -11.58
C PHE A 15 0.18 -4.71 -12.70
N GLY A 16 1.15 -5.62 -12.71
CA GLY A 16 1.27 -6.71 -13.67
C GLY A 16 1.94 -7.93 -13.03
N LEU A 17 2.29 -8.94 -13.85
CA LEU A 17 2.94 -10.14 -13.35
C LEU A 17 4.37 -9.83 -12.90
N PRO A 18 4.81 -10.22 -11.69
CA PRO A 18 6.15 -9.87 -11.18
C PRO A 18 7.32 -10.27 -12.09
N ARG A 19 7.17 -11.37 -12.83
CA ARG A 19 8.19 -11.87 -13.78
C ARG A 19 8.35 -11.01 -15.03
N GLU A 20 7.39 -10.12 -15.32
CA GLU A 20 7.37 -9.24 -16.50
C GLU A 20 7.83 -7.81 -16.16
N ILE A 21 8.09 -7.52 -14.88
CA ILE A 21 8.53 -6.20 -14.41
C ILE A 21 10.03 -6.07 -14.66
N THR A 22 10.40 -5.20 -15.62
CA THR A 22 11.80 -4.93 -15.98
C THR A 22 12.32 -3.59 -15.44
N GLU A 23 11.43 -2.79 -14.85
CA GLU A 23 11.73 -1.46 -14.32
C GLU A 23 10.98 -1.22 -13.01
N ILE A 24 11.40 -0.20 -12.26
CA ILE A 24 10.74 0.18 -11.02
C ILE A 24 9.34 0.71 -11.35
N GLN A 25 8.30 0.04 -10.84
CA GLN A 25 6.94 0.53 -10.98
C GLN A 25 6.67 1.65 -9.96
N GLU A 26 6.21 2.80 -10.45
CA GLU A 26 5.79 3.91 -9.60
C GLU A 26 4.66 3.48 -8.65
N VAL A 27 4.62 4.12 -7.48
CA VAL A 27 3.54 3.89 -6.51
C VAL A 27 2.34 4.78 -6.83
N GLN A 28 1.13 4.23 -6.68
CA GLN A 28 -0.12 4.99 -6.73
C GLN A 28 -0.70 5.13 -5.32
N ASN A 29 -1.44 6.22 -5.06
CA ASN A 29 -2.20 6.35 -3.81
C ASN A 29 -3.39 5.39 -3.79
N GLY A 30 -3.76 4.90 -2.61
CA GLY A 30 -4.90 4.01 -2.41
C GLY A 30 -4.57 2.53 -2.61
N TYR A 31 -5.61 1.73 -2.88
CA TYR A 31 -5.54 0.28 -3.04
C TYR A 31 -6.58 -0.20 -4.08
N GLY A 32 -6.48 -1.45 -4.52
CA GLY A 32 -7.49 -2.13 -5.36
C GLY A 32 -7.07 -2.45 -6.80
N ASN A 33 -5.98 -1.87 -7.29
CA ASN A 33 -5.44 -2.13 -8.62
C ASN A 33 -4.08 -2.86 -8.58
N GLY A 34 -3.19 -2.44 -7.69
CA GLY A 34 -1.88 -3.06 -7.50
C GLY A 34 -1.94 -4.32 -6.64
N SER A 35 -1.06 -5.27 -6.93
CA SER A 35 -0.95 -6.54 -6.21
C SER A 35 -0.22 -6.42 -4.87
N PHE A 36 0.44 -5.29 -4.62
CA PHE A 36 1.16 -5.02 -3.37
C PHE A 36 0.71 -3.69 -2.77
N VAL A 37 0.35 -3.70 -1.48
CA VAL A 37 -0.20 -2.55 -0.77
C VAL A 37 0.62 -2.29 0.50
N VAL A 38 0.95 -1.02 0.73
CA VAL A 38 1.62 -0.56 1.95
C VAL A 38 0.72 0.44 2.66
N ILE A 39 0.51 0.24 3.97
CA ILE A 39 -0.31 1.10 4.83
C ILE A 39 0.59 1.74 5.88
N LYS A 40 0.70 3.07 5.85
CA LYS A 40 1.28 3.86 6.94
C LYS A 40 0.17 4.22 7.92
N ALA A 41 0.32 3.79 9.16
CA ALA A 41 -0.62 4.12 10.23
C ALA A 41 0.10 4.62 11.49
N GLN A 42 -0.62 5.36 12.32
CA GLN A 42 -0.15 5.89 13.59
C GLN A 42 -1.02 5.37 14.74
N LYS A 43 -0.38 4.91 15.81
CA LYS A 43 -1.07 4.51 17.05
C LYS A 43 -1.76 5.74 17.65
N ILE A 44 -3.06 5.63 17.97
CA ILE A 44 -3.86 6.78 18.41
C ILE A 44 -3.58 7.11 19.88
N SER A 45 -3.32 6.10 20.72
CA SER A 45 -2.87 6.23 22.11
C SER A 45 -2.30 4.91 22.62
N ASP A 46 -1.59 4.90 23.76
CA ASP A 46 -1.23 3.67 24.46
C ASP A 46 -2.42 2.97 25.12
#